data_AF-A0A2X3D1P1-F1
#
_entry.id   AF-A0A2X3D1P1-F1
#
_cell.length_a   1.000
_cell.length_b   1.000
_cell.length_c   1.000
_cell.angle_alpha   90.00
_cell.angle_beta   90.00
_cell.angle_gamma   90.00
#
_symmetry.space_group_name_H-M   'P 1'
#
loop_
_entity.id
_entity.type
_entity.pdbx_description
1 polymer ?
#
loop_
_entity_poly.entity_id
_entity_poly.type
_entity_poly.pdbx_seq_one_letter_code
_entity_poly.pdbx_strand_id
1 'polypeptide(L)'
;MAKTLAASGKQVVLSTLALVQASSELGELKRYVDNGEFLIEASDLGVVNLCAERKLPFVAGHALNCYNAVTLRLLRKQGMVRWCMPVELSATAG
;
A
#
# COMPACT_ATOMS: atom_id res chain seq x y z
N MET A 1 3.48 -7.35 -18.26
CA MET A 1 3.88 -5.92 -18.20
C MET A 1 4.71 -5.60 -16.98
N ALA A 2 4.25 -5.89 -15.74
CA ALA A 2 5.00 -5.63 -14.50
C ALA A 2 6.46 -6.15 -14.53
N LYS A 3 6.66 -7.43 -14.88
CA LYS A 3 7.99 -8.04 -14.98
C LYS A 3 8.92 -7.34 -15.96
N THR A 4 8.39 -6.93 -17.12
CA THR A 4 9.15 -6.20 -18.15
C THR A 4 9.59 -4.83 -17.64
N LEU A 5 8.71 -4.11 -16.93
CA LEU A 5 9.06 -2.82 -16.32
C LEU A 5 10.11 -2.99 -15.22
N ALA A 6 9.97 -4.01 -14.39
CA ALA A 6 10.97 -4.33 -13.36
C ALA A 6 12.33 -4.69 -13.98
N ALA A 7 12.35 -5.51 -15.04
CA ALA A 7 13.57 -5.84 -15.78
C ALA A 7 14.24 -4.62 -16.43
N SER A 8 13.51 -3.53 -16.67
CA SER A 8 14.07 -2.25 -17.13
C SER A 8 14.64 -1.35 -16.02
N GLY A 9 14.72 -1.86 -14.77
CA GLY A 9 15.28 -1.14 -13.63
C GLY A 9 14.28 -0.25 -12.88
N LYS A 10 12.97 -0.39 -13.12
CA LYS A 10 11.93 0.38 -12.42
C LYS A 10 11.43 -0.38 -11.19
N GLN A 11 11.22 0.32 -10.08
CA GLN A 11 10.46 -0.24 -8.96
C GLN A 11 8.98 -0.30 -9.33
N VAL A 12 8.44 -1.52 -9.42
CA VAL A 12 7.02 -1.73 -9.66
C VAL A 12 6.31 -1.85 -8.30
N VAL A 13 5.20 -1.13 -8.17
CA VAL A 13 4.29 -1.19 -7.03
C VAL A 13 2.90 -1.51 -7.57
N LEU A 14 2.25 -2.53 -7.00
CA LEU A 14 0.90 -2.93 -7.38
C LEU A 14 -0.11 -2.32 -6.41
N SER A 15 -1.00 -1.47 -6.91
CA SER A 15 -2.06 -0.88 -6.11
C SER A 15 -3.23 -1.86 -5.93
N THR A 16 -3.74 -1.96 -4.70
CA THR A 16 -4.96 -2.72 -4.41
C THR A 16 -6.21 -1.89 -4.68
N LEU A 17 -7.36 -2.57 -4.77
CA LEU A 17 -8.67 -1.90 -4.86
C LEU A 17 -8.87 -0.96 -3.66
N ALA A 18 -9.45 0.21 -3.92
CA ALA A 18 -9.68 1.23 -2.88
C ALA A 18 -10.76 0.84 -1.86
N LEU A 19 -11.63 -0.12 -2.21
CA LEU A 19 -12.63 -0.66 -1.30
C LEU A 19 -12.91 -2.11 -1.68
N VAL A 20 -12.70 -3.00 -0.72
CA VAL A 20 -13.10 -4.40 -0.80
C VAL A 20 -14.58 -4.48 -0.40
N GLN A 21 -15.45 -4.86 -1.32
CA GLN A 21 -16.90 -4.89 -1.13
C GLN A 21 -17.47 -6.30 -1.00
N ALA A 22 -16.71 -7.33 -1.43
CA ALA A 22 -17.14 -8.72 -1.39
C ALA A 22 -16.07 -9.65 -0.79
N SER A 23 -16.52 -10.70 -0.08
CA SER A 23 -15.63 -11.71 0.50
C SER A 23 -14.78 -12.44 -0.54
N SER A 24 -15.24 -12.54 -1.79
CA SER A 24 -14.49 -13.11 -2.91
C SER A 24 -13.25 -12.29 -3.28
N GLU A 25 -13.24 -10.98 -3.02
CA GLU A 25 -12.11 -10.08 -3.31
C GLU A 25 -10.97 -10.22 -2.30
N LEU A 26 -11.25 -10.77 -1.11
CA LEU A 26 -10.23 -11.05 -0.09
C LEU A 26 -9.22 -12.11 -0.57
N GLY A 27 -9.67 -13.08 -1.37
CA GLY A 27 -8.79 -14.09 -1.96
C GLY A 27 -7.77 -13.48 -2.93
N GLU A 28 -8.24 -12.56 -3.78
CA GLU A 28 -7.39 -11.81 -4.71
C GLU A 28 -6.40 -10.90 -3.97
N LEU A 29 -6.85 -10.20 -2.92
CA LEU A 29 -5.94 -9.40 -2.09
C LEU A 29 -4.83 -10.23 -1.45
N LYS A 30 -5.16 -11.41 -0.94
CA LYS A 30 -4.14 -12.33 -0.38
C LYS A 30 -3.13 -12.73 -1.45
N ARG A 31 -3.59 -13.06 -2.65
CA ARG A 31 -2.71 -13.37 -3.78
C ARG A 31 -1.82 -12.20 -4.18
N TYR A 32 -2.33 -10.98 -4.16
CA TYR A 32 -1.52 -9.79 -4.41
C TYR A 32 -0.48 -9.59 -3.31
N VAL A 33 -0.84 -9.65 -2.03
CA VAL A 33 0.13 -9.52 -0.95
C VAL A 33 1.20 -10.62 -1.00
N ASP A 34 0.83 -11.83 -1.42
CA ASP A 34 1.71 -12.99 -1.52
C ASP A 34 2.49 -13.10 -2.83
N ASN A 35 2.45 -12.07 -3.66
CA ASN A 35 3.07 -12.12 -4.98
C ASN A 35 4.61 -12.32 -4.92
N GLY A 36 5.26 -12.00 -3.80
CA GLY A 36 6.67 -12.28 -3.54
C GLY A 36 7.68 -11.49 -4.39
N GLU A 37 7.22 -10.62 -5.28
CA GLU A 37 8.05 -9.99 -6.33
C GLU A 37 7.94 -8.47 -6.34
N PHE A 38 6.75 -7.94 -6.10
CA PHE A 38 6.38 -6.54 -6.21
C PHE A 38 5.85 -6.00 -4.88
N LEU A 39 6.18 -4.73 -4.62
CA LEU A 39 5.66 -4.01 -3.48
C LEU A 39 4.16 -3.75 -3.67
N ILE A 40 3.40 -3.75 -2.58
CA ILE A 40 1.98 -3.42 -2.61
C ILE A 40 1.76 -1.98 -2.16
N GLU A 41 0.94 -1.25 -2.91
CA GLU A 41 0.29 -0.04 -2.41
C GLU A 41 -1.03 -0.43 -1.77
N ALA A 42 -1.08 -0.28 -0.44
CA ALA A 42 -2.26 -0.55 0.37
C ALA A 42 -3.24 0.61 0.23
N SER A 43 -4.42 0.30 -0.29
CA SER A 43 -5.49 1.28 -0.48
C SER A 43 -6.53 1.28 0.65
N ASP A 44 -6.56 0.25 1.50
CA ASP A 44 -7.42 0.13 2.68
C ASP A 44 -6.69 -0.56 3.87
N LEU A 45 -7.27 -0.48 5.07
CA LEU A 45 -6.66 -1.02 6.29
C LEU A 45 -6.57 -2.55 6.34
N GLY A 46 -7.42 -3.27 5.59
CA GLY A 46 -7.34 -4.71 5.45
C GLY A 46 -6.05 -5.16 4.78
N VAL A 47 -5.60 -4.43 3.74
CA VAL A 47 -4.31 -4.68 3.09
C VAL A 47 -3.14 -4.33 4.02
N VAL A 48 -3.24 -3.20 4.74
CA VAL A 48 -2.24 -2.83 5.76
C VAL A 48 -2.07 -3.94 6.80
N ASN A 49 -3.18 -4.44 7.34
CA ASN A 49 -3.16 -5.51 8.34
C ASN A 49 -2.55 -6.79 7.78
N LEU A 50 -2.93 -7.17 6.56
CA LEU A 50 -2.41 -8.38 5.93
C LEU A 50 -0.90 -8.29 5.65
N CYS A 51 -0.41 -7.13 5.22
CA CYS A 51 1.03 -6.88 5.07
C CYS A 51 1.74 -6.96 6.43
N ALA A 52 1.17 -6.35 7.48
CA ALA A 52 1.76 -6.34 8.82
C ALA A 52 1.83 -7.77 9.43
N GLU A 53 0.77 -8.57 9.29
CA GLU A 53 0.73 -9.97 9.73
C GLU A 53 1.83 -10.80 9.06
N ARG A 54 2.05 -10.57 7.77
CA ARG A 54 3.09 -11.26 6.97
C ARG A 54 4.47 -10.62 7.09
N LYS A 55 4.60 -9.52 7.84
CA LYS A 55 5.82 -8.72 8.00
C LYS A 55 6.39 -8.25 6.66
N LEU A 56 5.52 -7.91 5.72
CA LEU A 56 5.89 -7.41 4.39
C LEU A 56 5.85 -5.88 4.34
N PRO A 57 6.80 -5.24 3.64
CA PRO A 57 6.76 -3.79 3.44
C PRO A 57 5.61 -3.40 2.52
N PHE A 58 5.08 -2.18 2.70
CA PHE A 58 4.02 -1.64 1.84
C PHE A 58 4.14 -0.12 1.60
N VAL A 59 3.53 0.36 0.53
CA VAL A 59 3.28 1.79 0.28
C VAL A 59 1.89 2.14 0.81
N ALA A 60 1.79 3.19 1.63
CA ALA A 60 0.49 3.73 2.02
C ALA A 60 -0.06 4.57 0.85
N GLY A 61 -1.12 4.07 0.21
CA GLY A 61 -1.78 4.74 -0.89
C GLY A 61 -2.59 5.95 -0.45
N HIS A 62 -2.96 6.80 -1.42
CA HIS A 62 -3.75 8.01 -1.14
C HIS A 62 -5.15 7.68 -0.59
N ALA A 63 -5.70 6.53 -0.99
CA ALA A 63 -7.03 6.06 -0.57
C ALA A 63 -7.12 5.71 0.93
N LEU A 64 -5.99 5.53 1.62
CA LEU A 64 -5.96 5.32 3.07
C LEU A 64 -6.40 6.55 3.87
N ASN A 65 -6.57 7.72 3.24
CA ASN A 65 -7.08 8.92 3.90
C ASN A 65 -6.27 9.27 5.16
N CYS A 66 -4.94 9.12 5.10
CA CYS A 66 -4.06 9.34 6.22
C CYS A 66 -3.68 10.83 6.30
N TYR A 67 -4.30 11.58 7.22
CA TYR A 67 -4.17 13.04 7.28
C TYR A 67 -3.32 13.58 8.45
N ASN A 68 -2.74 12.72 9.28
CA ASN A 68 -2.03 13.18 10.47
C ASN A 68 -0.77 12.35 10.78
N ALA A 69 0.16 12.98 11.49
CA ALA A 69 1.46 12.41 11.85
C ALA A 69 1.36 11.20 12.81
N VAL A 70 0.26 11.08 13.56
CA VAL A 70 0.04 9.96 14.49
C VAL A 70 -0.25 8.68 13.70
N THR A 71 -1.17 8.74 12.74
CA THR A 71 -1.50 7.61 11.86
C THR A 71 -0.30 7.19 11.02
N LEU A 72 0.47 8.12 10.47
CA LEU A 72 1.70 7.79 9.73
C LEU A 72 2.74 7.05 10.59
N ARG A 73 2.84 7.42 11.87
CA ARG A 73 3.75 6.74 12.80
C ARG A 73 3.29 5.32 13.09
N LEU A 74 1.99 5.08 13.17
CA LEU A 74 1.42 3.73 13.30
C LEU A 74 1.70 2.90 12.04
N LEU A 75 1.40 3.43 10.85
CA LEU A 75 1.66 2.74 9.58
C LEU A 75 3.14 2.42 9.41
N ARG A 76 4.03 3.33 9.80
CA ARG A 76 5.49 3.08 9.79
C ARG A 76 5.88 1.91 10.70
N LYS A 77 5.27 1.78 11.88
CA LYS A 77 5.50 0.63 12.79
C LYS A 77 4.95 -0.68 12.20
N GLN A 78 3.95 -0.62 11.34
CA GLN A 78 3.33 -1.77 10.68
C GLN A 78 4.06 -2.21 9.40
N GLY A 79 5.06 -1.47 8.91
CA GLY A 79 5.83 -1.83 7.72
C GLY A 79 5.70 -0.87 6.54
N MET A 80 5.06 0.30 6.72
CA MET A 80 5.01 1.32 5.67
C MET A 80 6.41 1.84 5.34
N VAL A 81 6.79 1.75 4.06
CA VAL A 81 8.10 2.23 3.55
C VAL A 81 8.00 3.50 2.72
N ARG A 82 6.80 3.82 2.21
CA ARG A 82 6.51 5.05 1.45
C ARG A 82 5.08 5.48 1.71
N TRP A 83 4.84 6.78 1.73
CA TRP A 83 3.51 7.36 1.84
C TRP A 83 3.22 8.22 0.60
N CYS A 84 2.13 7.90 -0.09
CA CYS A 84 1.58 8.74 -1.15
C CYS A 84 0.69 9.80 -0.50
N MET A 85 1.23 11.01 -0.33
CA MET A 85 0.55 12.14 0.29
C MET A 85 -0.75 12.48 -0.48
N PRO A 86 -1.90 12.60 0.21
CA PRO A 86 -3.15 13.02 -0.42
C PRO A 86 -3.02 14.43 -1.02
N VAL A 87 -3.56 14.64 -2.22
CA VAL A 87 -3.51 15.93 -2.94
C VAL A 87 -4.20 17.08 -2.18
N GLU A 88 -5.15 16.75 -1.31
CA GLU A 88 -5.88 17.69 -0.46
C GLU A 88 -5.00 18.29 0.65
N LEU A 89 -3.94 17.58 1.07
CA LEU A 89 -2.88 18.13 1.88
C LEU A 89 -1.89 18.84 0.94
N SER A 90 -2.28 19.97 0.35
CA SER A 90 -1.34 20.80 -0.40
C SER A 90 -0.24 21.32 0.54
N ALA A 91 1.01 21.26 0.09
CA ALA A 91 2.19 21.58 0.87
C ALA A 91 2.15 23.02 1.41
N THR A 92 1.80 23.16 2.69
CA THR A 92 2.26 24.27 3.53
C THR A 92 2.94 23.65 4.76
N ALA A 93 4.07 22.99 4.51
CA ALA A 93 5.00 22.60 5.55
C ALA A 93 6.38 23.04 5.06
N GLY A 94 6.88 24.11 5.67
CA GLY A 94 8.20 24.70 5.39
C GLY A 94 9.36 23.86 5.88
#